data_AF-A0A6N7B2L6-F1
#
_entry.id   AF-A0A6N7B2L6-F1
#
_cell.length_a   1.000
_cell.length_b   1.000
_cell.length_c   1.000
_cell.angle_alpha   90.00
_cell.angle_beta   90.00
_cell.angle_gamma   90.00
#
_symmetry.space_group_name_H-M   'P 1'
#
loop_
_entity.id
_entity.type
_entity.pdbx_description
1 polymer ?
#
loop_
_entity_poly.entity_id
_entity_poly.type
_entity_poly.pdbx_seq_one_letter_code
_entity_poly.pdbx_strand_id
1 'polypeptide(L)'
;MSLRNRIIAAVRSLMLQAVLRHEESRARGSLASALSLMDYQLDHLMSLASDWAVWDETYDFMTTLDPVYTKQNLSVGTFSNLKLSLMAFVNEAVISSTIANMT
;
A
#
# COMPACT_ATOMS: atom_id res chain seq x y z
N MET A 1 -41.38 42.54 26.07
CA MET A 1 -40.91 41.56 25.06
C MET A 1 -41.89 40.38 25.06
N SER A 2 -42.55 40.07 23.93
CA SER A 2 -43.65 39.08 23.92
C SER A 2 -43.15 37.64 24.04
N LEU A 3 -43.94 36.77 24.67
CA LEU A 3 -43.66 35.33 24.89
C LEU A 3 -43.26 34.60 23.59
N ARG A 4 -43.85 34.99 22.46
CA ARG A 4 -43.55 34.46 21.12
C ARG A 4 -42.08 34.61 20.75
N ASN A 5 -41.48 35.76 21.00
CA ASN A 5 -40.08 36.03 20.65
C ASN A 5 -39.11 35.21 21.49
N ARG A 6 -39.48 34.91 22.75
CA ARG A 6 -38.67 34.05 23.64
C ARG A 6 -38.66 32.60 23.16
N ILE A 7 -39.81 32.10 22.72
CA ILE A 7 -39.93 30.74 22.17
C ILE A 7 -39.12 30.59 20.88
N ILE A 8 -39.24 31.55 19.95
CA ILE A 8 -38.47 31.54 18.69
C ILE A 8 -36.97 31.58 18.97
N ALA A 9 -36.52 32.42 19.90
CA ALA A 9 -35.10 32.49 20.26
C ALA A 9 -34.59 31.18 20.89
N ALA A 10 -35.39 30.54 21.75
CA ALA A 10 -35.04 29.27 22.37
C ALA A 10 -34.94 28.13 21.34
N VAL A 11 -35.93 28.01 20.45
CA VAL A 11 -35.92 27.01 19.37
C VAL A 11 -34.75 27.22 18.43
N ARG A 12 -34.47 28.48 18.03
CA ARG A 12 -33.32 28.82 17.19
C ARG A 12 -32.00 28.43 17.85
N SER A 13 -31.83 28.72 19.14
CA SER A 13 -30.63 28.35 19.89
C SER A 13 -30.43 26.84 19.93
N LEU A 14 -31.50 26.09 20.21
CA LEU A 14 -31.47 24.63 20.24
C LEU A 14 -31.13 24.02 18.87
N MET A 15 -31.71 24.55 17.80
CA MET A 15 -31.41 24.12 16.43
C MET A 15 -29.97 24.41 16.02
N LEU A 16 -29.45 25.61 16.34
CA LEU A 16 -28.06 25.97 16.05
C LEU A 16 -27.07 25.02 16.75
N GLN A 17 -27.32 24.69 18.02
CA GLN A 17 -26.49 23.72 18.73
C GLN A 17 -26.55 22.33 18.12
N ALA A 18 -27.73 21.89 17.64
CA ALA A 18 -27.86 20.61 16.97
C ALA A 18 -27.05 20.57 15.67
N VAL A 19 -27.11 21.63 14.86
CA VAL A 19 -26.31 21.75 13.62
C VAL A 19 -24.82 21.72 13.92
N LEU A 20 -24.34 22.50 14.90
CA LEU A 20 -22.92 22.55 15.26
C LEU A 20 -22.39 21.18 15.70
N ARG A 21 -23.14 20.45 16.54
CA ARG A 21 -22.77 19.09 16.94
C ARG A 21 -22.69 18.13 15.75
N HIS A 22 -23.62 18.24 14.80
CA HIS A 22 -23.60 17.42 13.59
C HIS A 22 -22.47 17.79 12.63
N GLU A 23 -22.10 19.06 12.52
CA GLU A 23 -20.93 19.50 11.74
C GLU A 23 -19.63 19.01 12.35
N GLU A 24 -19.47 19.13 13.67
CA GLU A 24 -18.30 18.62 14.37
C GLU A 24 -18.15 17.11 14.19
N SER A 25 -19.24 16.34 14.37
CA SER A 25 -19.21 14.90 14.15
C SER A 25 -18.86 14.53 12.71
N ARG A 26 -19.38 15.27 11.72
CA ARG A 26 -19.04 15.05 10.31
C ARG A 26 -17.57 15.36 10.03
N ALA A 27 -17.07 16.48 10.51
CA ALA A 27 -15.67 16.88 10.34
C ALA A 27 -14.71 15.84 10.95
N ARG A 28 -15.00 15.34 12.16
CA ARG A 28 -14.22 14.27 12.80
C ARG A 28 -14.28 12.97 12.00
N GLY A 29 -15.47 12.59 11.51
CA GLY A 29 -15.63 11.42 10.65
C GLY A 29 -14.82 11.51 9.36
N SER A 30 -14.90 12.65 8.66
CA SER A 30 -14.12 12.89 7.44
C SER A 30 -12.62 12.85 7.69
N LEU A 31 -12.14 13.39 8.82
CA LEU A 31 -10.73 13.30 9.20
C LEU A 31 -10.30 11.85 9.46
N ALA A 32 -11.09 11.09 10.22
CA ALA A 32 -10.80 9.69 10.51
C ALA A 32 -10.77 8.85 9.22
N SER A 33 -11.70 9.07 8.29
CA SER A 33 -11.68 8.41 6.98
C SER A 33 -10.47 8.79 6.14
N ALA A 34 -10.06 10.06 6.14
CA ALA A 34 -8.89 10.52 5.41
C ALA A 34 -7.60 9.87 5.95
N LEU A 35 -7.45 9.80 7.28
CA LEU A 35 -6.32 9.12 7.92
C LEU A 35 -6.30 7.62 7.58
N SER A 36 -7.44 6.94 7.69
CA SER A 36 -7.53 5.52 7.34
C SER A 36 -7.18 5.24 5.87
N LEU A 37 -7.52 6.15 4.95
CA LEU A 37 -7.13 6.04 3.55
C LEU A 37 -5.62 6.25 3.35
N MET A 38 -5.02 7.19 4.08
CA MET A 38 -3.56 7.41 4.04
C MET A 38 -2.81 6.20 4.57
N ASP A 39 -3.24 5.61 5.69
CA ASP A 39 -2.64 4.40 6.26
C ASP A 39 -2.70 3.25 5.25
N TYR A 40 -3.88 3.04 4.62
CA TYR A 40 -4.02 2.03 3.57
C TYR A 40 -3.08 2.28 2.37
N GLN A 41 -2.90 3.53 1.96
CA GLN A 41 -1.98 3.86 0.86
C GLN A 41 -0.52 3.64 1.24
N LEU A 42 -0.13 3.95 2.49
CA LEU A 42 1.22 3.70 2.98
C LEU A 42 1.52 2.20 3.02
N ASP A 43 0.60 1.39 3.56
CA ASP A 43 0.75 -0.06 3.59
C ASP A 43 0.88 -0.64 2.17
N HIS A 44 0.08 -0.14 1.23
CA HIS A 44 0.16 -0.55 -0.17
C HIS A 44 1.51 -0.17 -0.81
N LEU A 45 1.97 1.07 -0.60
CA LEU A 45 3.26 1.53 -1.10
C LEU A 45 4.43 0.77 -0.47
N MET A 46 4.36 0.42 0.81
CA MET A 46 5.35 -0.41 1.48
C MET A 46 5.40 -1.82 0.91
N SER A 47 4.24 -2.42 0.63
CA SER A 47 4.17 -3.73 -0.04
C SER A 47 4.84 -3.66 -1.42
N LEU A 48 4.49 -2.66 -2.23
CA LEU A 48 5.10 -2.46 -3.55
C LEU A 48 6.60 -2.21 -3.45
N ALA A 49 7.03 -1.30 -2.57
CA ALA A 49 8.45 -1.00 -2.40
C ALA A 49 9.24 -2.22 -1.93
N SER A 50 8.68 -3.05 -1.03
CA SER A 50 9.29 -4.30 -0.61
C SER A 50 9.42 -5.30 -1.76
N ASP A 51 8.37 -5.44 -2.58
CA ASP A 51 8.38 -6.34 -3.73
C ASP A 51 9.40 -5.89 -4.80
N TRP A 52 9.53 -4.58 -5.01
CA TRP A 52 10.47 -3.99 -5.97
C TRP A 52 11.91 -3.91 -5.43
N ALA A 53 12.12 -3.84 -4.11
CA ALA A 53 13.45 -3.83 -3.51
C ALA A 53 14.21 -5.14 -3.77
N VAL A 54 13.50 -6.26 -3.84
CA VAL A 54 14.08 -7.57 -4.21
C VAL A 54 14.59 -7.56 -5.66
N TRP A 55 14.09 -6.67 -6.52
CA TRP A 55 14.47 -6.64 -7.93
C TRP A 55 15.85 -6.03 -8.18
N ASP A 56 16.35 -5.16 -7.31
CA ASP A 56 17.74 -4.69 -7.39
C ASP A 56 18.70 -5.86 -7.12
N GLU A 57 18.46 -6.63 -6.07
CA GLU A 57 19.22 -7.87 -5.78
C GLU A 57 19.05 -8.91 -6.91
N THR A 58 17.85 -8.97 -7.51
CA THR A 58 17.58 -9.83 -8.68
C THR A 58 18.45 -9.43 -9.86
N TYR A 59 18.60 -8.14 -10.13
CA TYR A 59 19.42 -7.62 -11.21
C TYR A 59 20.90 -7.91 -10.97
N ASP A 60 21.38 -7.71 -9.75
CA ASP A 60 22.75 -8.09 -9.37
C ASP A 60 22.98 -9.60 -9.52
N PHE A 61 22.00 -10.43 -9.15
CA PHE A 61 22.03 -11.87 -9.37
C PHE A 61 22.17 -12.24 -10.87
N MET A 62 21.55 -11.49 -11.79
CA MET A 62 21.67 -11.75 -13.23
C MET A 62 23.11 -11.63 -13.76
N THR A 63 23.99 -10.93 -13.05
CA THR A 63 25.41 -10.77 -13.41
C THR A 63 26.34 -11.62 -12.55
N THR A 64 26.07 -11.75 -11.26
CA THR A 64 26.93 -12.42 -10.28
C THR A 64 26.65 -13.92 -10.14
N LEU A 65 25.42 -14.35 -10.41
CA LEU A 65 24.91 -15.71 -10.15
C LEU A 65 25.18 -16.17 -8.71
N ASP A 66 25.16 -15.24 -7.74
CA ASP A 66 25.46 -15.55 -6.35
C ASP A 66 24.48 -16.59 -5.77
N PRO A 67 24.96 -17.77 -5.32
CA PRO A 67 24.11 -18.80 -4.73
C PRO A 67 23.44 -18.37 -3.41
N VAL A 68 23.90 -17.30 -2.76
CA VAL A 68 23.25 -16.72 -1.58
C VAL A 68 21.88 -16.15 -1.93
N TYR A 69 21.75 -15.49 -3.09
CA TYR A 69 20.50 -14.92 -3.58
C TYR A 69 19.40 -16.00 -3.70
N THR A 70 19.71 -17.15 -4.29
CA THR A 70 18.75 -18.26 -4.43
C THR A 70 18.22 -18.74 -3.08
N LYS A 71 19.04 -18.75 -2.03
CA LYS A 71 18.61 -19.18 -0.69
C LYS A 71 17.75 -18.14 0.02
N GLN A 72 18.03 -16.86 -0.19
CA GLN A 72 17.34 -15.76 0.52
C GLN A 72 16.06 -15.34 -0.20
N ASN A 73 16.10 -15.25 -1.52
CA ASN A 73 15.03 -14.66 -2.33
C ASN A 73 14.19 -15.70 -3.09
N LEU A 74 14.67 -16.93 -3.34
CA LEU A 74 13.91 -17.96 -4.08
C LEU A 74 13.37 -19.09 -3.19
N SER A 75 12.95 -18.74 -1.97
CA SER A 75 12.32 -19.69 -1.05
C SER A 75 10.89 -20.07 -1.48
N VAL A 76 10.36 -21.20 -0.98
CA VAL A 76 8.94 -21.60 -1.18
C VAL A 76 7.97 -20.51 -0.71
N GLY A 77 8.35 -19.75 0.32
CA GLY A 77 7.57 -18.61 0.81
C GLY A 77 7.46 -17.50 -0.22
N THR A 78 8.54 -17.19 -0.95
CA THR A 78 8.53 -16.17 -2.01
C THR A 78 7.54 -16.52 -3.12
N PHE A 79 7.55 -17.76 -3.61
CA PHE A 79 6.61 -18.21 -4.65
C PHE A 79 5.16 -18.14 -4.17
N SER A 80 4.90 -18.48 -2.90
CA SER A 80 3.57 -18.42 -2.30
C SER A 80 3.08 -16.98 -2.15
N ASN A 81 3.95 -16.08 -1.68
CA ASN A 81 3.63 -14.67 -1.48
C ASN A 81 3.38 -13.95 -2.81
N LEU A 82 4.21 -14.21 -3.82
CA LEU A 82 4.06 -13.64 -5.16
C LEU A 82 3.00 -14.37 -6.00
N LYS A 83 2.43 -15.48 -5.50
CA LYS A 83 1.47 -16.35 -6.20
C LYS A 83 1.99 -16.84 -7.57
N LEU A 84 3.26 -17.21 -7.63
CA LEU A 84 3.94 -17.70 -8.83
C LEU A 84 4.09 -19.21 -8.81
N SER A 85 3.95 -19.85 -9.98
CA SER A 85 4.25 -21.29 -10.16
C SER A 85 5.61 -21.54 -10.79
N LEU A 86 6.17 -20.55 -11.48
CA LEU A 86 7.46 -20.62 -12.17
C LEU A 86 8.08 -19.22 -12.23
N MET A 87 9.41 -19.15 -12.10
CA MET A 87 10.20 -17.95 -12.32
C MET A 87 11.42 -18.33 -13.16
N ALA A 88 11.67 -17.61 -14.25
CA ALA A 88 12.77 -17.85 -15.17
C ALA A 88 13.64 -16.59 -15.30
N PHE A 89 14.95 -16.78 -15.23
CA PHE A 89 15.96 -15.72 -15.34
C PHE A 89 16.68 -15.87 -16.68
N VAL A 90 16.59 -14.84 -17.54
CA VAL A 90 17.14 -14.87 -18.91
C VAL A 90 18.10 -13.70 -19.11
N ASN A 91 19.37 -14.01 -19.39
CA ASN A 91 20.42 -13.04 -19.72
C ASN A 91 21.07 -13.45 -21.05
N GLU A 92 21.32 -12.48 -21.93
CA GLU A 92 21.95 -12.66 -23.24
C GLU A 92 23.34 -13.35 -23.13
N ALA A 93 24.12 -13.01 -22.10
CA ALA A 93 25.44 -13.62 -21.86
C ALA A 93 25.38 -15.13 -21.51
N VAL A 94 24.28 -15.57 -20.89
CA VAL A 94 24.06 -16.98 -20.50
C VAL A 94 23.66 -17.83 -21.71
N ILE A 95 22.98 -17.23 -22.69
CA ILE A 95 22.54 -17.93 -23.90
C ILE A 95 23.72 -18.28 -24.80
N SER A 96 24.67 -17.36 -25.01
CA SER A 96 25.85 -17.63 -25.85
C SER A 96 26.79 -18.69 -25.26
N SER A 97 26.96 -18.74 -23.94
CA SER A 97 27.81 -19.74 -23.26
C SER A 97 27.16 -21.14 -23.21
N THR A 98 25.83 -21.21 -23.11
CA THR A 98 25.10 -22.48 -23.14
C THR A 98 25.09 -23.09 -24.55
N ILE A 99 24.89 -22.28 -25.59
CA ILE A 99 24.95 -22.74 -26.98
C ILE A 99 26.38 -23.19 -27.34
N ALA A 100 27.41 -22.49 -26.87
CA ALA A 100 28.81 -22.86 -27.11
C ALA A 100 29.22 -24.19 -26.44
N ASN A 101 28.58 -24.57 -25.32
CA ASN A 101 28.82 -25.85 -24.65
C ASN A 101 27.99 -27.02 -25.23
N MET A 102 27.09 -26.75 -26.18
CA MET A 102 26.26 -27.76 -26.88
C MET A 102 26.76 -28.07 -28.30
N THR A 103 27.82 -27.38 -28.76
CA THR A 103 28.56 -27.65 -30.01
C THR A 103 29.94 -28.21 -29.70
#